data_AF-A0A5J4FYA2-F1
#
_entry.id   AF-A0A5J4FYA2-F1
#
_cell.length_a   1.000
_cell.length_b   1.000
_cell.length_c   1.000
_cell.angle_alpha   90.00
_cell.angle_beta   90.00
_cell.angle_gamma   90.00
#
_symmetry.space_group_name_H-M   'P 1'
#
loop_
_entity.id
_entity.type
_entity.pdbx_description
1 polymer ?
#
loop_
_entity_poly.entity_id
_entity_poly.type
_entity_poly.pdbx_seq_one_letter_code
_entity_poly.pdbx_strand_id
1 'polypeptide(L)'
;MSLEHNPIAQLVTQIQNKWNNEVTPYPHLKLVRWLIIPEQARLYEGFLRLESTASGNLPDMVLVLLTPFTSTLHHSKNLIKHWIDAYKNDTETLKELKAKDKDYKWDTDVYEAKISEDTEKNNLLLIDMLRDFQKLLPEVDRPLTFTLFPYSVEDPKEYGRWLNTMIELGLPKHVRFMVFDYADERHLDIAMKEVEDIGKSLSVPLDLDGAISKIATSGDPNKPEVQFRICVSKMTKAVNNNNRENVHKWGKKAIEAAQRSGVNSFFASAHLVYAGMLFEFKEFEIINELLQKALTLATQGLKAGDDTCKPLLIQIYGFQASAKQLEKKLEDAATLFCKQADTALEHGYPQQPLTAWWMAYNAIKKKDKKKYNTIVEKAYQFGSQQEIETLQSTCMTFIAADYYNILDKQNNTAHCKEIDTFMITVDGEDWRSQVETKRKEMEKRKLSLFNWF
;
A
#
# COMPACT_ATOMS: atom_id res chain seq x y z
N MET A 1 -1.97 -29.35 8.09
CA MET A 1 -0.58 -28.88 7.89
C MET A 1 -0.32 -27.79 8.91
N SER A 2 0.66 -27.99 9.79
CA SER A 2 0.91 -27.18 10.99
C SER A 2 1.37 -25.76 10.64
N LEU A 3 0.73 -24.75 11.24
CA LEU A 3 1.09 -23.33 11.18
C LEU A 3 2.55 -23.03 11.60
N GLU A 4 3.20 -23.96 12.29
CA GLU A 4 4.57 -23.86 12.82
C GLU A 4 5.68 -23.69 11.76
N HIS A 5 5.38 -23.93 10.49
CA HIS A 5 6.38 -23.82 9.40
C HIS A 5 6.28 -22.51 8.60
N ASN A 6 5.34 -21.61 8.92
CA ASN A 6 5.26 -20.30 8.26
C ASN A 6 6.25 -19.31 8.91
N PRO A 7 7.28 -18.81 8.20
CA PRO A 7 8.24 -17.86 8.75
C PRO A 7 7.62 -16.57 9.29
N ILE A 8 6.49 -16.12 8.73
CA ILE A 8 5.77 -14.94 9.22
C ILE A 8 5.05 -15.23 10.54
N ALA A 9 4.46 -16.43 10.68
CA ALA A 9 3.84 -16.83 11.94
C ALA A 9 4.86 -16.86 13.09
N GLN A 10 6.10 -17.30 12.81
CA GLN A 10 7.19 -17.26 13.79
C GLN A 10 7.54 -15.83 14.24
N LEU A 11 7.50 -14.85 13.33
CA LEU A 11 7.71 -13.44 13.67
C LEU A 11 6.56 -12.89 14.53
N VAL A 12 5.31 -13.24 14.20
CA VAL A 12 4.14 -12.89 15.04
C VAL A 12 4.27 -13.51 16.44
N THR A 13 4.70 -14.76 16.55
CA THR A 13 4.97 -15.41 17.84
C THR A 13 6.05 -14.69 18.64
N GLN A 14 7.08 -14.12 18.01
CA GLN A 14 8.08 -13.31 18.71
C GLN A 14 7.46 -12.03 19.30
N ILE A 15 6.56 -11.38 18.58
CA ILE A 15 5.81 -10.20 19.07
C ILE A 15 4.94 -10.60 20.27
N GLN A 16 4.17 -11.69 20.15
CA GLN A 16 3.34 -12.23 21.24
C GLN A 16 4.18 -12.58 22.48
N ASN A 17 5.29 -13.29 22.29
CA ASN A 17 6.19 -13.66 23.39
C ASN A 17 6.77 -12.43 24.09
N LYS A 18 7.11 -11.37 23.35
CA LYS A 18 7.58 -10.12 23.94
C LYS A 18 6.52 -9.49 24.84
N TRP A 19 5.27 -9.44 24.40
CA TRP A 19 4.15 -8.98 25.24
C TRP A 19 3.95 -9.85 26.48
N ASN A 20 3.89 -11.17 26.29
CA ASN A 20 3.67 -12.13 27.37
C ASN A 20 4.78 -12.09 28.44
N ASN A 21 6.00 -11.75 28.05
CA ASN A 21 7.13 -11.67 28.97
C ASN A 21 7.25 -10.30 29.65
N GLU A 22 6.91 -9.20 28.96
CA GLU A 22 7.21 -7.85 29.43
C GLU A 22 6.00 -6.98 29.77
N VAL A 23 4.78 -7.44 29.48
CA VAL A 23 3.55 -6.69 29.76
C VAL A 23 2.61 -7.48 30.64
N THR A 24 2.28 -8.72 30.25
CA THR A 24 1.33 -9.57 31.00
C THR A 24 1.66 -9.70 32.49
N PRO A 25 2.93 -9.90 32.92
CA PRO A 25 3.26 -10.04 34.34
C PRO A 25 3.13 -8.74 35.14
N TYR A 26 2.87 -7.60 34.49
CA TYR A 26 2.90 -6.26 35.07
C TYR A 26 1.56 -5.53 34.89
N PRO A 27 0.53 -5.87 35.70
CA PRO A 27 -0.81 -5.26 35.62
C PRO A 27 -0.85 -3.73 35.80
N HIS A 28 0.18 -3.16 36.44
CA HIS A 28 0.30 -1.71 36.65
C HIS A 28 0.57 -0.94 35.35
N LEU A 29 1.05 -1.61 34.29
CA LEU A 29 1.29 -0.96 33.01
C LEU A 29 -0.03 -0.55 32.34
N LYS A 30 -0.13 0.74 32.03
CA LYS A 30 -1.29 1.42 31.45
C LYS A 30 -1.06 1.92 30.04
N LEU A 31 0.19 2.20 29.65
CA LEU A 31 0.53 2.60 28.29
C LEU A 31 1.68 1.73 27.77
N VAL A 32 1.42 0.97 26.71
CA VAL A 32 2.44 0.16 26.05
C VAL A 32 2.65 0.69 24.63
N ARG A 33 3.89 1.05 24.30
CA ARG A 33 4.30 1.56 22.99
C ARG A 33 5.15 0.53 22.27
N TRP A 34 4.73 0.11 21.08
CA TRP A 34 5.60 -0.60 20.15
C TRP A 34 6.45 0.38 19.35
N LEU A 35 7.77 0.21 19.39
CA LEU A 35 8.72 0.87 18.50
C LEU A 35 8.93 -0.02 17.27
N ILE A 36 8.48 0.47 16.12
CA ILE A 36 8.51 -0.28 14.85
C ILE A 36 9.30 0.50 13.79
N ILE A 37 9.81 -0.19 12.78
CA ILE A 37 10.30 0.47 11.54
C ILE A 37 9.20 0.40 10.47
N PRO A 38 9.17 1.32 9.48
CA PRO A 38 8.14 1.35 8.45
C PRO A 38 7.88 0.02 7.74
N GLU A 39 8.95 -0.74 7.46
CA GLU A 39 8.88 -2.05 6.79
C GLU A 39 8.13 -3.10 7.60
N GLN A 40 8.02 -2.92 8.92
CA GLN A 40 7.33 -3.82 9.85
C GLN A 40 5.84 -3.52 9.99
N ALA A 41 5.32 -2.39 9.51
CA ALA A 41 3.93 -1.98 9.74
C ALA A 41 2.92 -3.08 9.38
N ARG A 42 3.05 -3.68 8.19
CA ARG A 42 2.16 -4.77 7.73
C ARG A 42 2.23 -6.03 8.60
N LEU A 43 3.40 -6.33 9.18
CA LEU A 43 3.53 -7.47 10.09
C LEU A 43 2.76 -7.21 11.38
N TYR A 44 2.86 -6.00 11.93
CA TYR A 44 2.09 -5.61 13.12
C TYR A 44 0.59 -5.51 12.84
N GLU A 45 0.16 -5.06 11.67
CA GLU A 45 -1.25 -5.18 11.23
C GLU A 45 -1.72 -6.64 11.24
N GLY A 46 -0.90 -7.55 10.70
CA GLY A 46 -1.19 -8.98 10.70
C GLY A 46 -1.29 -9.57 12.11
N PHE A 47 -0.39 -9.16 13.01
CA PHE A 47 -0.45 -9.49 14.44
C PHE A 47 -1.75 -9.01 15.07
N LEU A 48 -2.12 -7.74 14.90
CA LEU A 48 -3.35 -7.18 15.47
C LEU A 48 -4.61 -7.89 14.95
N ARG A 49 -4.66 -8.19 13.66
CA ARG A 49 -5.75 -8.98 13.06
C ARG A 49 -5.84 -10.36 13.68
N LEU A 50 -4.71 -11.05 13.90
CA LEU A 50 -4.69 -12.35 14.54
C LEU A 50 -5.22 -12.28 15.97
N GLU A 51 -4.79 -11.28 16.76
CA GLU A 51 -5.24 -11.08 18.14
C GLU A 51 -6.73 -10.73 18.24
N SER A 52 -7.33 -10.17 17.19
CA SER A 52 -8.78 -9.94 17.12
C SER A 52 -9.59 -11.21 16.77
N THR A 53 -8.96 -12.37 16.63
CA THR A 53 -9.63 -13.66 16.37
C THR A 53 -9.51 -14.63 17.56
N ALA A 54 -10.27 -15.72 17.52
CA ALA A 54 -10.13 -16.83 18.46
C ALA A 54 -8.75 -17.53 18.40
N SER A 55 -7.92 -17.25 17.39
CA SER A 55 -6.55 -17.76 17.27
C SER A 55 -5.49 -16.81 17.84
N GLY A 56 -5.91 -15.69 18.45
CA GLY A 56 -5.04 -14.81 19.23
C GLY A 56 -4.39 -15.55 20.40
N ASN A 57 -3.19 -15.11 20.79
CA ASN A 57 -2.41 -15.75 21.85
C ASN A 57 -2.00 -14.77 22.96
N LEU A 58 -2.43 -13.52 22.87
CA LEU A 58 -2.34 -12.61 24.00
C LEU A 58 -3.39 -12.97 25.06
N PRO A 59 -3.02 -12.92 26.35
CA PRO A 59 -3.96 -13.14 27.45
C PRO A 59 -4.96 -11.97 27.58
N ASP A 60 -4.58 -10.78 27.14
CA ASP A 60 -5.45 -9.62 27.03
C ASP A 60 -6.57 -9.87 25.99
N MET A 61 -7.74 -9.25 26.18
CA MET A 61 -8.68 -9.03 25.07
C MET A 61 -8.19 -7.80 24.31
N VAL A 62 -7.86 -7.96 23.03
CA VAL A 62 -7.32 -6.88 22.19
C VAL A 62 -8.45 -6.29 21.36
N LEU A 63 -8.75 -5.02 21.61
CA LEU A 63 -9.67 -4.24 20.81
C LEU A 63 -8.89 -3.24 19.96
N VAL A 64 -9.00 -3.34 18.64
CA VAL A 64 -8.22 -2.52 17.70
C VAL A 64 -9.12 -1.49 17.04
N LEU A 65 -8.75 -0.20 17.14
CA LEU A 65 -9.37 0.87 16.37
C LEU A 65 -8.33 1.56 15.50
N LEU A 66 -8.71 1.75 14.24
CA LEU A 66 -7.88 2.34 13.19
C LEU A 66 -8.28 3.79 12.87
N THR A 67 -8.99 4.43 13.80
CA THR A 67 -9.52 5.79 13.65
C THR A 67 -8.38 6.78 13.42
N PRO A 68 -8.40 7.57 12.34
CA PRO A 68 -7.42 8.64 12.12
C PRO A 68 -7.35 9.61 13.31
N PHE A 69 -6.15 10.11 13.59
CA PHE A 69 -5.95 11.21 14.52
C PHE A 69 -5.83 12.53 13.75
N THR A 70 -6.84 13.38 13.87
CA THR A 70 -6.85 14.71 13.26
C THR A 70 -6.61 15.82 14.29
N SER A 71 -7.21 15.72 15.47
CA SER A 71 -7.04 16.69 16.56
C SER A 71 -7.47 16.11 17.91
N THR A 72 -6.89 16.63 19.00
CA THR A 72 -7.29 16.30 20.38
C THR A 72 -8.77 16.61 20.65
N LEU A 73 -9.34 17.61 19.97
CA LEU A 73 -10.69 18.09 20.23
C LEU A 73 -11.77 17.04 19.93
N HIS A 74 -11.52 16.17 18.95
CA HIS A 74 -12.56 15.28 18.39
C HIS A 74 -12.16 13.81 18.46
N HIS A 75 -10.94 13.48 18.89
CA HIS A 75 -10.44 12.11 18.80
C HIS A 75 -11.26 11.10 19.64
N SER A 76 -11.52 11.38 20.92
CA SER A 76 -12.34 10.48 21.76
C SER A 76 -13.75 10.30 21.22
N LYS A 77 -14.38 11.39 20.73
CA LYS A 77 -15.68 11.36 20.06
C LYS A 77 -15.65 10.43 18.84
N ASN A 78 -14.63 10.54 18.01
CA ASN A 78 -14.47 9.72 16.80
C ASN A 78 -14.21 8.24 17.15
N LEU A 79 -13.42 7.96 18.20
CA LEU A 79 -13.19 6.60 18.69
C LEU A 79 -14.49 5.96 19.19
N ILE A 80 -15.29 6.69 20.00
CA ILE A 80 -16.58 6.20 20.50
C ILE A 80 -17.52 5.88 19.34
N LYS A 81 -17.69 6.80 18.39
CA LYS A 81 -18.54 6.59 17.21
C LYS A 81 -18.10 5.36 16.41
N HIS A 82 -16.82 5.29 16.06
CA HIS A 82 -16.29 4.17 15.28
C HIS A 82 -16.49 2.83 16.01
N TRP A 83 -16.27 2.78 17.32
CA TRP A 83 -16.48 1.56 18.09
C TRP A 83 -17.95 1.15 18.12
N ILE A 84 -18.88 2.09 18.35
CA ILE A 84 -20.32 1.82 18.30
C ILE A 84 -20.73 1.29 16.92
N ASP A 85 -20.28 1.94 15.84
CA ASP A 85 -20.58 1.54 14.47
C ASP A 85 -20.02 0.14 14.16
N ALA A 86 -18.77 -0.13 14.55
CA ALA A 86 -18.14 -1.43 14.37
C ALA A 86 -18.92 -2.54 15.10
N TYR A 87 -19.34 -2.29 16.34
CA TYR A 87 -20.14 -3.24 17.12
C TYR A 87 -21.53 -3.47 16.51
N LYS A 88 -22.24 -2.41 16.11
CA LYS A 88 -23.58 -2.51 15.50
C LYS A 88 -23.55 -3.25 14.16
N ASN A 89 -22.47 -3.12 13.40
CA ASN A 89 -22.32 -3.74 12.08
C ASN A 89 -21.82 -5.19 12.12
N ASP A 90 -21.26 -5.67 13.24
CA ASP A 90 -20.79 -7.05 13.38
C ASP A 90 -21.94 -8.03 13.71
N THR A 91 -22.82 -8.21 12.72
CA THR A 91 -24.04 -9.01 12.89
C THR A 91 -23.78 -10.51 13.13
N GLU A 92 -22.64 -11.04 12.70
CA GLU A 92 -22.27 -12.44 12.90
C GLU A 92 -21.83 -12.67 14.34
N THR A 93 -20.88 -11.88 14.85
CA THR A 93 -20.44 -11.97 16.25
C THR A 93 -21.59 -11.72 17.23
N LEU A 94 -22.46 -10.75 16.94
CA LEU A 94 -23.66 -10.48 17.76
C LEU A 94 -24.63 -11.67 17.81
N LYS A 95 -24.81 -12.40 16.71
CA LYS A 95 -25.64 -13.61 16.68
C LYS A 95 -25.00 -14.73 17.52
N GLU A 96 -23.70 -14.92 17.40
CA GLU A 96 -22.97 -15.93 18.18
C GLU A 96 -23.00 -15.64 19.69
N LEU A 97 -22.81 -14.38 20.08
CA LEU A 97 -22.88 -13.95 21.48
C LEU A 97 -24.28 -14.19 22.06
N LYS A 98 -25.34 -13.78 21.34
CA LYS A 98 -26.74 -14.03 21.75
C LYS A 98 -27.11 -15.51 21.79
N ALA A 99 -26.48 -16.35 20.97
CA ALA A 99 -26.68 -17.79 21.02
C ALA A 99 -26.05 -18.43 22.27
N LYS A 100 -24.91 -17.88 22.74
CA LYS A 100 -24.22 -18.34 23.95
C LYS A 100 -24.85 -17.80 25.23
N ASP A 101 -25.27 -16.55 25.22
CA ASP A 101 -25.96 -15.88 26.32
C ASP A 101 -27.10 -15.03 25.75
N LYS A 102 -28.34 -15.49 25.98
CA LYS A 102 -29.55 -14.84 25.45
C LYS A 102 -29.79 -13.46 26.03
N ASP A 103 -29.21 -13.18 27.20
CA ASP A 103 -29.32 -11.90 27.89
C ASP A 103 -28.12 -10.98 27.60
N TYR A 104 -27.15 -11.43 26.78
CA TYR A 104 -26.01 -10.60 26.37
C TYR A 104 -26.51 -9.35 25.63
N LYS A 105 -26.36 -8.20 26.29
CA LYS A 105 -26.58 -6.89 25.70
C LYS A 105 -25.53 -5.92 26.23
N TRP A 106 -24.66 -5.45 25.34
CA TRP A 106 -23.95 -4.20 25.55
C TRP A 106 -24.81 -3.04 25.02
N ASP A 107 -25.25 -2.16 25.91
CA ASP A 107 -26.14 -1.06 25.57
C ASP A 107 -25.37 0.15 25.02
N THR A 108 -25.08 0.12 23.72
CA THR A 108 -24.33 1.18 23.05
C THR A 108 -25.09 2.50 22.94
N ASP A 109 -26.43 2.46 22.96
CA ASP A 109 -27.27 3.64 22.76
C ASP A 109 -27.11 4.65 23.91
N VAL A 110 -26.79 4.17 25.11
CA VAL A 110 -26.47 5.01 26.27
C VAL A 110 -25.23 5.87 26.04
N TYR A 111 -24.22 5.36 25.33
CA TYR A 111 -23.02 6.14 25.00
C TYR A 111 -23.29 7.07 23.82
N GLU A 112 -23.98 6.60 22.79
CA GLU A 112 -24.34 7.40 21.62
C GLU A 112 -25.11 8.67 22.01
N ALA A 113 -26.08 8.55 22.93
CA ALA A 113 -26.87 9.67 23.44
C ALA A 113 -26.07 10.68 24.30
N LYS A 114 -24.91 10.27 24.83
CA LYS A 114 -24.04 11.12 25.67
C LYS A 114 -22.92 11.81 24.89
N ILE A 115 -22.71 11.45 23.62
CA ILE A 115 -21.74 12.12 22.76
C ILE A 115 -22.12 13.60 22.65
N SER A 116 -21.14 14.48 22.82
CA SER A 116 -21.35 15.92 22.73
C SER A 116 -20.23 16.61 21.96
N GLU A 117 -20.28 17.93 21.82
CA GLU A 117 -19.17 18.73 21.27
C GLU A 117 -18.10 19.07 22.32
N ASP A 118 -18.33 18.73 23.59
CA ASP A 118 -17.40 18.96 24.69
C ASP A 118 -16.34 17.86 24.74
N THR A 119 -15.08 18.24 24.49
CA THR A 119 -13.94 17.31 24.44
C THR A 119 -13.73 16.59 25.78
N GLU A 120 -13.83 17.27 26.91
CA GLU A 120 -13.59 16.67 28.23
C GLU A 120 -14.66 15.62 28.55
N LYS A 121 -15.93 15.94 28.27
CA LYS A 121 -17.03 14.98 28.42
C LYS A 121 -16.83 13.74 27.56
N ASN A 122 -16.35 13.90 26.32
CA ASN A 122 -16.10 12.76 25.45
C ASN A 122 -14.89 11.91 25.91
N ASN A 123 -13.87 12.53 26.50
CA ASN A 123 -12.74 11.79 27.10
C ASN A 123 -13.21 10.92 28.28
N LEU A 124 -14.00 11.50 29.19
CA LEU A 124 -14.60 10.78 30.31
C LEU A 124 -15.55 9.68 29.83
N LEU A 125 -16.36 9.96 28.81
CA LEU A 125 -17.29 9.00 28.22
C LEU A 125 -16.56 7.79 27.63
N LEU A 126 -15.41 8.00 26.97
CA LEU A 126 -14.58 6.89 26.46
C LEU A 126 -14.03 6.03 27.60
N ILE A 127 -13.60 6.63 28.72
CA ILE A 127 -13.14 5.90 29.91
C ILE A 127 -14.25 5.05 30.50
N ASP A 128 -15.46 5.60 30.62
CA ASP A 128 -16.62 4.86 31.12
C ASP A 128 -16.99 3.71 30.17
N MET A 129 -16.95 3.95 28.87
CA MET A 129 -17.21 2.92 27.84
C MET A 129 -16.19 1.77 27.92
N LEU A 130 -14.90 2.07 28.08
CA LEU A 130 -13.85 1.07 28.27
C LEU A 130 -14.05 0.27 29.58
N ARG A 131 -14.42 0.94 30.66
CA ARG A 131 -14.68 0.31 31.97
C ARG A 131 -15.85 -0.67 31.89
N ASP A 132 -16.95 -0.25 31.29
CA ASP A 132 -18.15 -1.05 31.21
C ASP A 132 -17.97 -2.21 30.24
N PHE A 133 -17.32 -1.99 29.11
CA PHE A 133 -17.00 -3.08 28.19
C PHE A 133 -16.06 -4.11 28.82
N GLN A 134 -15.04 -3.68 29.59
CA GLN A 134 -14.15 -4.62 30.28
C GLN A 134 -14.90 -5.53 31.25
N LYS A 135 -15.95 -5.04 31.93
CA LYS A 135 -16.80 -5.87 32.81
C LYS A 135 -17.65 -6.89 32.07
N LEU A 136 -17.86 -6.73 30.77
CA LEU A 136 -18.60 -7.69 29.94
C LEU A 136 -17.74 -8.86 29.47
N LEU A 137 -16.43 -8.82 29.70
CA LEU A 137 -15.55 -9.94 29.36
C LEU A 137 -15.90 -11.18 30.21
N PRO A 138 -15.85 -12.40 29.64
CA PRO A 138 -16.19 -13.63 30.37
C PRO A 138 -15.36 -13.85 31.65
N GLU A 139 -14.13 -13.34 31.65
CA GLU A 139 -13.22 -13.35 32.78
C GLU A 139 -13.08 -11.91 33.30
N VAL A 140 -13.65 -11.63 34.47
CA VAL A 140 -13.73 -10.26 35.03
C VAL A 140 -12.36 -9.63 35.28
N ASP A 141 -11.33 -10.44 35.54
CA ASP A 141 -9.96 -9.96 35.73
C ASP A 141 -9.15 -9.87 34.42
N ARG A 142 -9.71 -10.36 33.30
CA ARG A 142 -9.02 -10.34 32.01
C ARG A 142 -8.77 -8.90 31.57
N PRO A 143 -7.52 -8.52 31.27
CA PRO A 143 -7.23 -7.18 30.80
C PRO A 143 -7.86 -6.90 29.45
N LEU A 144 -8.38 -5.69 29.28
CA LEU A 144 -8.74 -5.10 27.99
C LEU A 144 -7.58 -4.22 27.52
N THR A 145 -6.98 -4.58 26.40
CA THR A 145 -6.00 -3.74 25.71
C THR A 145 -6.69 -2.99 24.58
N PHE A 146 -6.84 -1.69 24.76
CA PHE A 146 -7.37 -0.79 23.75
C PHE A 146 -6.22 -0.33 22.84
N THR A 147 -6.20 -0.86 21.63
CA THR A 147 -5.13 -0.66 20.67
C THR A 147 -5.49 0.46 19.71
N LEU A 148 -4.66 1.48 19.71
CA LEU A 148 -4.76 2.63 18.81
C LEU A 148 -3.71 2.48 17.72
N PHE A 149 -4.17 2.19 16.51
CA PHE A 149 -3.31 2.08 15.34
C PHE A 149 -3.87 2.98 14.21
N PRO A 150 -3.80 4.31 14.38
CA PRO A 150 -4.42 5.25 13.45
C PRO A 150 -3.77 5.18 12.07
N TYR A 151 -4.57 5.14 11.00
CA TYR A 151 -4.05 5.15 9.62
C TYR A 151 -3.32 6.44 9.25
N SER A 152 -3.61 7.54 9.95
CA SER A 152 -2.90 8.81 9.84
C SER A 152 -2.91 9.56 11.17
N VAL A 153 -1.84 10.31 11.42
CA VAL A 153 -1.68 11.21 12.55
C VAL A 153 -1.26 12.57 11.99
N GLU A 154 -2.14 13.58 12.08
CA GLU A 154 -1.87 14.92 11.55
C GLU A 154 -0.77 15.64 12.35
N ASP A 155 -0.85 15.61 13.69
CA ASP A 155 0.19 16.15 14.59
C ASP A 155 0.53 15.12 15.69
N PRO A 156 1.71 14.48 15.61
CA PRO A 156 2.14 13.51 16.62
C PRO A 156 2.29 14.07 18.03
N LYS A 157 2.60 15.38 18.18
CA LYS A 157 2.68 16.01 19.51
C LYS A 157 1.30 16.18 20.13
N GLU A 158 0.31 16.55 19.33
CA GLU A 158 -1.09 16.58 19.79
C GLU A 158 -1.58 15.20 20.18
N TYR A 159 -1.23 14.18 19.42
CA TYR A 159 -1.58 12.80 19.76
C TYR A 159 -0.97 12.37 21.10
N GLY A 160 0.31 12.67 21.32
CA GLY A 160 0.97 12.46 22.61
C GLY A 160 0.29 13.20 23.76
N ARG A 161 -0.11 14.46 23.57
CA ARG A 161 -0.86 15.21 24.58
C ARG A 161 -2.20 14.55 24.91
N TRP A 162 -2.95 14.11 23.91
CA TRP A 162 -4.21 13.41 24.14
C TRP A 162 -4.01 12.11 24.92
N LEU A 163 -2.97 11.32 24.59
CA LEU A 163 -2.63 10.11 25.36
C LEU A 163 -2.38 10.43 26.83
N ASN A 164 -1.59 11.46 27.13
CA ASN A 164 -1.31 11.86 28.51
C ASN A 164 -2.58 12.30 29.23
N THR A 165 -3.45 13.09 28.57
CA THR A 165 -4.77 13.46 29.13
C THR A 165 -5.59 12.23 29.51
N MET A 166 -5.64 11.20 28.64
CA MET A 166 -6.39 9.98 28.93
C MET A 166 -5.79 9.18 30.10
N ILE A 167 -4.47 9.18 30.24
CA ILE A 167 -3.77 8.54 31.35
C ILE A 167 -4.00 9.29 32.66
N GLU A 168 -3.93 10.62 32.65
CA GLU A 168 -4.20 11.51 33.80
C GLU A 168 -5.63 11.38 34.33
N LEU A 169 -6.61 11.24 33.43
CA LEU A 169 -8.01 10.98 33.81
C LEU A 169 -8.18 9.62 34.52
N GLY A 170 -7.20 8.72 34.40
CA GLY A 170 -7.16 7.44 35.10
C GLY A 170 -7.85 6.32 34.33
N LEU A 171 -7.05 5.47 33.67
CA LEU A 171 -7.57 4.27 33.03
C LEU A 171 -8.11 3.25 34.06
N PRO A 172 -9.21 2.55 33.76
CA PRO A 172 -9.75 1.51 34.64
C PRO A 172 -8.71 0.44 34.98
N LYS A 173 -8.86 -0.23 36.13
CA LYS A 173 -7.85 -1.17 36.68
C LYS A 173 -7.39 -2.24 35.68
N HIS A 174 -8.30 -2.82 34.91
CA HIS A 174 -8.00 -3.88 33.94
C HIS A 174 -7.95 -3.36 32.49
N VAL A 175 -7.79 -2.05 32.29
CA VAL A 175 -7.66 -1.44 30.97
C VAL A 175 -6.25 -0.89 30.79
N ARG A 176 -5.70 -1.03 29.59
CA ARG A 176 -4.45 -0.41 29.14
C ARG A 176 -4.53 -0.01 27.68
N PHE A 177 -3.67 0.93 27.27
CA PHE A 177 -3.51 1.33 25.89
C PHE A 177 -2.31 0.64 25.25
N MET A 178 -2.47 0.23 24.00
CA MET A 178 -1.39 -0.17 23.11
C MET A 178 -1.30 0.84 21.96
N VAL A 179 -0.13 1.43 21.77
CA VAL A 179 0.15 2.43 20.72
C VAL A 179 1.39 2.05 19.93
N PHE A 180 1.57 2.67 18.77
CA PHE A 180 2.70 2.43 17.87
C PHE A 180 3.42 3.74 17.59
N ASP A 181 4.74 3.67 17.53
CA ASP A 181 5.63 4.78 17.23
C ASP A 181 6.80 4.26 16.38
N TYR A 182 7.41 5.15 15.61
CA TYR A 182 8.52 4.75 14.77
C TYR A 182 9.84 4.80 15.55
N ALA A 183 10.66 3.77 15.38
CA ALA A 183 11.88 3.55 16.16
C ALA A 183 12.92 4.67 15.99
N ASP A 184 12.94 5.30 14.81
CA ASP A 184 13.89 6.35 14.45
C ASP A 184 13.34 7.74 14.81
N GLU A 185 12.07 8.03 14.49
CA GLU A 185 11.46 9.34 14.71
C GLU A 185 11.01 9.58 16.15
N ARG A 186 10.60 8.53 16.86
CA ARG A 186 10.27 8.53 18.29
C ARG A 186 9.31 9.65 18.70
N HIS A 187 8.23 9.80 17.97
CA HIS A 187 7.29 10.91 18.14
C HIS A 187 6.66 10.98 19.54
N LEU A 188 6.52 9.84 20.23
CA LEU A 188 5.87 9.74 21.54
C LEU A 188 6.86 9.70 22.71
N ASP A 189 8.15 9.95 22.51
CA ASP A 189 9.14 9.89 23.61
C ASP A 189 8.81 10.83 24.77
N ILE A 190 8.32 12.04 24.48
CA ILE A 190 7.90 13.00 25.51
C ILE A 190 6.74 12.41 26.33
N ALA A 191 5.71 11.89 25.65
CA ALA A 191 4.55 11.30 26.30
C ALA A 191 4.94 10.11 27.19
N MET A 192 5.79 9.21 26.68
CA MET A 192 6.26 8.05 27.42
C MET A 192 7.10 8.42 28.66
N LYS A 193 7.86 9.51 28.61
CA LYS A 193 8.67 9.97 29.73
C LYS A 193 7.82 10.47 30.90
N GLU A 194 6.67 11.09 30.61
CA GLU A 194 5.75 11.59 31.64
C GLU A 194 5.04 10.46 32.40
N VAL A 195 5.02 9.25 31.84
CA VAL A 195 4.31 8.09 32.40
C VAL A 195 5.22 6.89 32.63
N GLU A 196 6.53 7.09 32.84
CA GLU A 196 7.55 6.03 32.92
C GLU A 196 7.21 4.91 33.92
N ASP A 197 6.56 5.25 35.05
CA ASP A 197 6.17 4.29 36.09
C ASP A 197 5.05 3.32 35.68
N ILE A 198 4.25 3.70 34.68
CA ILE A 198 3.10 2.92 34.17
C ILE A 198 3.19 2.69 32.66
N GLY A 199 4.30 3.09 32.06
CA GLY A 199 4.57 3.11 30.64
C GLY A 199 5.64 2.09 30.28
N LYS A 200 5.50 1.41 29.14
CA LYS A 200 6.53 0.49 28.63
C LYS A 200 6.70 0.65 27.13
N SER A 201 7.95 0.85 26.69
CA SER A 201 8.30 0.74 25.27
C SER A 201 8.81 -0.66 24.96
N LEU A 202 8.32 -1.26 23.89
CA LEU A 202 8.71 -2.57 23.40
C LEU A 202 9.33 -2.45 22.01
N SER A 203 10.35 -3.26 21.74
CA SER A 203 10.89 -3.48 20.40
C SER A 203 11.26 -4.94 20.23
N VAL A 204 11.12 -5.46 19.02
CA VAL A 204 11.48 -6.84 18.67
C VAL A 204 12.42 -6.79 17.46
N PRO A 205 13.61 -7.41 17.54
CA PRO A 205 14.50 -7.52 16.38
C PRO A 205 13.96 -8.57 15.40
N LEU A 206 13.07 -8.14 14.50
CA LEU A 206 12.38 -9.00 13.54
C LEU A 206 13.16 -9.12 12.23
N ASP A 207 13.51 -10.35 11.83
CA ASP A 207 14.14 -10.64 10.53
C ASP A 207 13.09 -10.87 9.43
N LEU A 208 12.48 -9.77 8.99
CA LEU A 208 11.49 -9.78 7.90
C LEU A 208 12.09 -10.29 6.58
N ASP A 209 13.28 -9.82 6.24
CA ASP A 209 13.97 -10.22 5.00
C ASP A 209 14.25 -11.73 4.97
N GLY A 210 14.71 -12.29 6.09
CA GLY A 210 14.91 -13.72 6.23
C GLY A 210 13.60 -14.51 6.15
N ALA A 211 12.51 -14.01 6.73
CA ALA A 211 11.20 -14.63 6.62
C ALA A 211 10.67 -14.62 5.18
N ILE A 212 10.76 -13.48 4.49
CA ILE A 212 10.39 -13.33 3.08
C ILE A 212 11.26 -14.25 2.21
N SER A 213 12.57 -14.33 2.48
CA SER A 213 13.48 -15.23 1.77
C SER A 213 13.09 -16.70 1.96
N LYS A 214 12.77 -17.13 3.19
CA LYS A 214 12.29 -18.49 3.47
C LYS A 214 10.98 -18.80 2.74
N ILE A 215 10.05 -17.85 2.65
CA ILE A 215 8.83 -18.01 1.86
C ILE A 215 9.15 -18.13 0.37
N ALA A 216 9.97 -17.21 -0.17
CA ALA A 216 10.35 -17.21 -1.58
C ALA A 216 11.06 -18.51 -1.99
N THR A 217 11.81 -19.11 -1.08
CA THR A 217 12.54 -20.38 -1.27
C THR A 217 11.78 -21.62 -0.86
N SER A 218 10.57 -21.48 -0.31
CA SER A 218 9.73 -22.61 0.08
C SER A 218 9.21 -23.39 -1.14
N GLY A 219 9.10 -24.71 -1.00
CA GLY A 219 8.74 -25.63 -2.08
C GLY A 219 9.89 -26.57 -2.46
N ASP A 220 9.72 -27.31 -3.55
CA ASP A 220 10.75 -28.21 -4.07
C ASP A 220 11.88 -27.39 -4.73
N PRO A 221 13.12 -27.41 -4.18
CA PRO A 221 14.23 -26.61 -4.69
C PRO A 221 14.68 -27.00 -6.10
N ASN A 222 14.21 -28.13 -6.64
CA ASN A 222 14.49 -28.55 -8.01
C ASN A 222 13.51 -27.96 -9.04
N LYS A 223 12.39 -27.36 -8.59
CA LYS A 223 11.42 -26.75 -9.51
C LYS A 223 11.97 -25.44 -10.11
N PRO A 224 11.85 -25.25 -11.44
CA PRO A 224 12.21 -24.01 -12.14
C PRO A 224 11.74 -22.73 -11.46
N GLU A 225 10.49 -22.70 -10.98
CA GLU A 225 9.86 -21.54 -10.37
C GLU A 225 10.50 -21.16 -9.03
N VAL A 226 10.86 -22.17 -8.22
CA VAL A 226 11.54 -21.96 -6.93
C VAL A 226 12.95 -21.42 -7.16
N GLN A 227 13.69 -22.01 -8.10
CA GLN A 227 15.04 -21.58 -8.45
C GLN A 227 15.06 -20.16 -9.04
N PHE A 228 14.08 -19.83 -9.87
CA PHE A 228 13.88 -18.48 -10.38
C PHE A 228 13.67 -17.47 -9.26
N ARG A 229 12.75 -17.74 -8.30
CA ARG A 229 12.51 -16.84 -7.15
C ARG A 229 13.77 -16.64 -6.30
N ILE A 230 14.56 -17.70 -6.09
CA ILE A 230 15.86 -17.60 -5.42
C ILE A 230 16.79 -16.63 -6.17
N CYS A 231 16.88 -16.79 -7.49
CA CYS A 231 17.72 -15.91 -8.31
C CYS A 231 17.25 -14.46 -8.26
N VAL A 232 15.94 -14.20 -8.37
CA VAL A 232 15.35 -12.86 -8.24
C VAL A 232 15.68 -12.23 -6.91
N SER A 233 15.50 -12.94 -5.79
CA SER A 233 15.87 -12.44 -4.46
C SER A 233 17.37 -12.08 -4.36
N LYS A 234 18.25 -12.92 -4.92
CA LYS A 234 19.70 -12.64 -4.95
C LYS A 234 20.05 -11.46 -5.85
N MET A 235 19.37 -11.29 -6.98
CA MET A 235 19.55 -10.12 -7.83
C MET A 235 19.09 -8.84 -7.14
N THR A 236 17.92 -8.81 -6.50
CA THR A 236 17.44 -7.64 -5.74
C THR A 236 18.44 -7.22 -4.66
N LYS A 237 18.96 -8.19 -3.89
CA LYS A 237 20.02 -7.90 -2.90
C LYS A 237 21.29 -7.36 -3.55
N ALA A 238 21.64 -7.84 -4.75
CA ALA A 238 22.80 -7.34 -5.49
C ALA A 238 22.57 -5.91 -6.04
N VAL A 239 21.38 -5.59 -6.53
CA VAL A 239 20.98 -4.22 -6.92
C VAL A 239 21.11 -3.26 -5.74
N ASN A 240 20.52 -3.59 -4.59
CA ASN A 240 20.57 -2.75 -3.39
C ASN A 240 22.00 -2.51 -2.89
N ASN A 241 22.90 -3.47 -3.11
CA ASN A 241 24.31 -3.37 -2.75
C ASN A 241 25.18 -2.80 -3.89
N ASN A 242 24.58 -2.28 -4.96
CA ASN A 242 25.26 -1.79 -6.16
C ASN A 242 26.28 -2.80 -6.76
N ASN A 243 26.00 -4.09 -6.64
CA ASN A 243 26.88 -5.19 -7.06
C ASN A 243 26.46 -5.74 -8.43
N ARG A 244 26.89 -5.03 -9.48
CA ARG A 244 26.60 -5.33 -10.88
C ARG A 244 26.96 -6.77 -11.30
N GLU A 245 28.14 -7.27 -10.91
CA GLU A 245 28.60 -8.61 -11.28
C GLU A 245 27.64 -9.70 -10.78
N ASN A 246 27.18 -9.57 -9.54
CA ASN A 246 26.23 -10.50 -8.97
C ASN A 246 24.84 -10.40 -9.62
N VAL A 247 24.41 -9.20 -10.05
CA VAL A 247 23.18 -9.07 -10.84
C VAL A 247 23.28 -9.89 -12.12
N HIS A 248 24.38 -9.79 -12.86
CA HIS A 248 24.57 -10.62 -14.06
C HIS A 248 24.62 -12.11 -13.77
N LYS A 249 25.38 -12.51 -12.74
CA LYS A 249 25.52 -13.92 -12.35
C LYS A 249 24.17 -14.56 -12.02
N TRP A 250 23.35 -13.88 -11.22
CA TRP A 250 22.04 -14.40 -10.84
C TRP A 250 20.99 -14.23 -11.94
N GLY A 251 21.09 -13.19 -12.77
CA GLY A 251 20.22 -13.00 -13.94
C GLY A 251 20.36 -14.11 -14.97
N LYS A 252 21.59 -14.53 -15.28
CA LYS A 252 21.85 -15.70 -16.15
C LYS A 252 21.25 -16.98 -15.57
N LYS A 253 21.43 -17.22 -14.27
CA LYS A 253 20.83 -18.38 -13.58
C LYS A 253 19.30 -18.33 -13.55
N ALA A 254 18.70 -17.15 -13.42
CA ALA A 254 17.26 -16.97 -13.47
C ALA A 254 16.70 -17.37 -14.85
N ILE A 255 17.37 -16.94 -15.93
CA ILE A 255 17.07 -17.32 -17.31
C ILE A 255 17.19 -18.84 -17.51
N GLU A 256 18.29 -19.45 -17.06
CA GLU A 256 18.49 -20.91 -17.14
C GLU A 256 17.40 -21.68 -16.38
N ALA A 257 17.02 -21.20 -15.19
CA ALA A 257 15.94 -21.81 -14.42
C ALA A 257 14.60 -21.72 -15.18
N ALA A 258 14.24 -20.55 -15.68
CA ALA A 258 13.00 -20.38 -16.42
C ALA A 258 12.98 -21.17 -17.73
N GLN A 259 14.11 -21.28 -18.44
CA GLN A 259 14.22 -22.07 -19.65
C GLN A 259 13.89 -23.55 -19.41
N ARG A 260 14.27 -24.11 -18.25
CA ARG A 260 14.00 -25.51 -17.89
C ARG A 260 12.52 -25.82 -17.71
N SER A 261 11.64 -24.84 -17.53
CA SER A 261 10.20 -25.10 -17.44
C SER A 261 9.58 -25.47 -18.79
N GLY A 262 10.22 -25.08 -19.90
CA GLY A 262 9.66 -25.22 -21.25
C GLY A 262 8.49 -24.27 -21.56
N VAL A 263 8.16 -23.34 -20.64
CA VAL A 263 7.05 -22.39 -20.79
C VAL A 263 7.56 -21.05 -21.30
N ASN A 264 7.09 -20.63 -22.48
CA ASN A 264 7.57 -19.42 -23.16
C ASN A 264 7.29 -18.13 -22.37
N SER A 265 6.09 -17.98 -21.78
CA SER A 265 5.80 -16.82 -20.92
C SER A 265 6.76 -16.72 -19.75
N PHE A 266 7.01 -17.81 -19.04
CA PHE A 266 7.94 -17.82 -17.92
C PHE A 266 9.38 -17.49 -18.35
N PHE A 267 9.80 -18.02 -19.49
CA PHE A 267 11.12 -17.73 -20.03
C PHE A 267 11.27 -16.26 -20.46
N ALA A 268 10.23 -15.69 -21.08
CA ALA A 268 10.17 -14.27 -21.41
C ALA A 268 10.14 -13.39 -20.15
N SER A 269 9.41 -13.78 -19.10
CA SER A 269 9.40 -13.06 -17.82
C SER A 269 10.79 -13.01 -17.17
N ALA A 270 11.58 -14.09 -17.25
CA ALA A 270 12.92 -14.09 -16.70
C ALA A 270 13.85 -13.07 -17.40
N HIS A 271 13.75 -12.96 -18.73
CA HIS A 271 14.47 -11.93 -19.49
C HIS A 271 14.01 -10.52 -19.11
N LEU A 272 12.69 -10.31 -18.99
CA LEU A 272 12.12 -9.02 -18.62
C LEU A 272 12.57 -8.57 -17.22
N VAL A 273 12.50 -9.45 -16.21
CA VAL A 273 12.92 -9.14 -14.83
C VAL A 273 14.40 -8.80 -14.77
N TYR A 274 15.24 -9.58 -15.46
CA TYR A 274 16.67 -9.31 -15.52
C TYR A 274 16.97 -7.97 -16.21
N ALA A 275 16.30 -7.67 -17.32
CA ALA A 275 16.41 -6.37 -17.99
C ALA A 275 15.98 -5.22 -17.05
N GLY A 276 14.88 -5.40 -16.31
CA GLY A 276 14.37 -4.45 -15.32
C GLY A 276 15.42 -4.05 -14.27
N MET A 277 16.13 -5.03 -13.73
CA MET A 277 17.15 -4.80 -12.71
C MET A 277 18.41 -4.11 -13.25
N LEU A 278 18.69 -4.24 -14.56
CA LEU A 278 19.83 -3.59 -15.20
C LEU A 278 19.60 -2.09 -15.50
N PHE A 279 18.35 -1.59 -15.41
CA PHE A 279 18.07 -0.16 -15.57
C PHE A 279 18.83 0.69 -14.55
N GLU A 280 19.01 0.21 -13.31
CA GLU A 280 19.80 0.88 -12.26
C GLU A 280 21.25 1.12 -12.69
N PHE A 281 21.82 0.15 -13.43
CA PHE A 281 23.19 0.20 -13.94
C PHE A 281 23.31 0.83 -15.33
N LYS A 282 22.18 1.22 -15.95
CA LYS A 282 22.10 1.86 -17.27
C LYS A 282 22.76 1.05 -18.40
N GLU A 283 22.71 -0.27 -18.32
CA GLU A 283 23.32 -1.18 -19.31
C GLU A 283 22.42 -1.38 -20.54
N PHE A 284 22.14 -0.29 -21.25
CA PHE A 284 21.12 -0.27 -22.29
C PHE A 284 21.35 -1.26 -23.43
N GLU A 285 22.60 -1.60 -23.77
CA GLU A 285 22.89 -2.61 -24.79
C GLU A 285 22.34 -3.99 -24.38
N ILE A 286 22.66 -4.44 -23.15
CA ILE A 286 22.21 -5.73 -22.63
C ILE A 286 20.71 -5.70 -22.34
N ILE A 287 20.19 -4.59 -21.81
CA ILE A 287 18.73 -4.40 -21.62
C ILE A 287 18.00 -4.60 -22.95
N ASN A 288 18.46 -3.95 -24.02
CA ASN A 288 17.84 -4.06 -25.34
C ASN A 288 17.90 -5.51 -25.88
N GLU A 289 19.02 -6.22 -25.70
CA GLU A 289 19.14 -7.63 -26.10
C GLU A 289 18.15 -8.52 -25.33
N LEU A 290 18.08 -8.36 -24.01
CA LEU A 290 17.18 -9.13 -23.15
C LEU A 290 15.71 -8.88 -23.50
N LEU A 291 15.32 -7.61 -23.69
CA LEU A 291 13.96 -7.25 -24.06
C LEU A 291 13.58 -7.77 -25.45
N GLN A 292 14.52 -7.78 -26.41
CA GLN A 292 14.26 -8.35 -27.73
C GLN A 292 14.05 -9.87 -27.65
N LYS A 293 14.83 -10.58 -26.83
CA LYS A 293 14.61 -12.02 -26.57
C LYS A 293 13.27 -12.26 -25.88
N ALA A 294 12.92 -11.46 -24.88
CA ALA A 294 11.62 -11.53 -24.21
C ALA A 294 10.47 -11.33 -25.21
N LEU A 295 10.58 -10.36 -26.11
CA LEU A 295 9.58 -10.09 -27.15
C LEU A 295 9.40 -11.27 -28.09
N THR A 296 10.49 -11.86 -28.57
CA THR A 296 10.46 -13.06 -29.42
C THR A 296 9.79 -14.23 -28.71
N LEU A 297 10.17 -14.51 -27.47
CA LEU A 297 9.61 -15.60 -26.67
C LEU A 297 8.12 -15.40 -26.37
N ALA A 298 7.71 -14.20 -25.95
CA ALA A 298 6.31 -13.89 -25.66
C ALA A 298 5.45 -13.98 -26.94
N THR A 299 5.97 -13.52 -28.08
CA THR A 299 5.28 -13.64 -29.37
C THR A 299 5.11 -15.10 -29.79
N GLN A 300 6.14 -15.94 -29.59
CA GLN A 300 6.08 -17.37 -29.86
C GLN A 300 5.11 -18.09 -28.91
N GLY A 301 5.13 -17.76 -27.62
CA GLY A 301 4.20 -18.28 -26.62
C GLY A 301 2.75 -17.95 -26.98
N LEU A 302 2.47 -16.70 -27.35
CA LEU A 302 1.12 -16.30 -27.78
C LEU A 302 0.65 -17.10 -29.01
N LYS A 303 1.51 -17.29 -30.01
CA LYS A 303 1.20 -18.14 -31.18
C LYS A 303 0.96 -19.60 -30.83
N ALA A 304 1.57 -20.08 -29.75
CA ALA A 304 1.38 -21.43 -29.23
C ALA A 304 0.16 -21.55 -28.28
N GLY A 305 -0.63 -20.50 -28.10
CA GLY A 305 -1.83 -20.50 -27.24
C GLY A 305 -1.58 -20.13 -25.78
N ASP A 306 -0.39 -19.63 -25.43
CA ASP A 306 -0.08 -19.14 -24.09
C ASP A 306 -0.56 -17.69 -23.91
N ASP A 307 -1.81 -17.54 -23.48
CA ASP A 307 -2.46 -16.24 -23.25
C ASP A 307 -1.79 -15.39 -22.16
N THR A 308 -0.98 -16.00 -21.28
CA THR A 308 -0.21 -15.23 -20.28
C THR A 308 0.85 -14.34 -20.93
N CYS A 309 1.17 -14.58 -22.19
CA CYS A 309 2.06 -13.72 -22.98
C CYS A 309 1.43 -12.37 -23.36
N LYS A 310 0.09 -12.24 -23.38
CA LYS A 310 -0.60 -10.97 -23.72
C LYS A 310 -0.18 -9.80 -22.82
N PRO A 311 -0.33 -9.87 -21.49
CA PRO A 311 0.11 -8.79 -20.60
C PRO A 311 1.63 -8.61 -20.62
N LEU A 312 2.38 -9.68 -20.87
CA LEU A 312 3.84 -9.63 -20.94
C LEU A 312 4.34 -8.83 -22.16
N LEU A 313 3.71 -8.97 -23.33
CA LEU A 313 4.01 -8.18 -24.51
C LEU A 313 3.83 -6.68 -24.25
N ILE A 314 2.77 -6.30 -23.55
CA ILE A 314 2.51 -4.91 -23.17
C ILE A 314 3.66 -4.39 -22.29
N GLN A 315 4.05 -5.16 -21.26
CA GLN A 315 5.16 -4.78 -20.38
C GLN A 315 6.50 -4.67 -21.12
N ILE A 316 6.78 -5.59 -22.05
CA ILE A 316 8.01 -5.57 -22.85
C ILE A 316 8.09 -4.30 -23.69
N TYR A 317 7.02 -3.90 -24.38
CA TYR A 317 7.01 -2.65 -25.14
C TYR A 317 7.21 -1.43 -24.24
N GLY A 318 6.60 -1.41 -23.04
CA GLY A 318 6.83 -0.37 -22.04
C GLY A 318 8.28 -0.27 -21.61
N PHE A 319 8.95 -1.41 -21.35
CA PHE A 319 10.37 -1.43 -20.98
C PHE A 319 11.26 -1.00 -22.14
N GLN A 320 10.97 -1.42 -23.38
CA GLN A 320 11.72 -0.97 -24.55
C GLN A 320 11.58 0.55 -24.75
N ALA A 321 10.37 1.09 -24.61
CA ALA A 321 10.11 2.52 -24.69
C ALA A 321 10.89 3.29 -23.61
N SER A 322 10.89 2.76 -22.39
CA SER A 322 11.62 3.30 -21.23
C SER A 322 13.13 3.33 -21.46
N ALA A 323 13.70 2.25 -22.00
CA ALA A 323 15.11 2.18 -22.39
C ALA A 323 15.44 3.27 -23.41
N LYS A 324 14.63 3.41 -24.48
CA LYS A 324 14.84 4.46 -25.50
C LYS A 324 14.71 5.87 -24.92
N GLN A 325 13.78 6.09 -24.00
CA GLN A 325 13.62 7.38 -23.34
C GLN A 325 14.86 7.75 -22.52
N LEU A 326 15.39 6.81 -21.73
CA LEU A 326 16.60 7.01 -20.93
C LEU A 326 17.86 7.15 -21.80
N GLU A 327 17.91 6.49 -22.96
CA GLU A 327 18.91 6.71 -24.02
C GLU A 327 18.73 8.04 -24.77
N LYS A 328 17.73 8.87 -24.42
CA LYS A 328 17.34 10.14 -25.08
C LYS A 328 16.86 10.00 -26.53
N LYS A 329 16.51 8.79 -26.96
CA LYS A 329 15.89 8.45 -28.25
C LYS A 329 14.37 8.63 -28.15
N LEU A 330 13.93 9.87 -27.97
CA LEU A 330 12.56 10.20 -27.57
C LEU A 330 11.49 9.84 -28.61
N GLU A 331 11.80 9.90 -29.91
CA GLU A 331 10.85 9.52 -30.97
C GLU A 331 10.62 8.01 -31.03
N ASP A 332 11.70 7.22 -30.85
CA ASP A 332 11.62 5.77 -30.73
C ASP A 332 10.82 5.38 -29.49
N ALA A 333 11.09 6.05 -28.35
CA ALA A 333 10.35 5.85 -27.11
C ALA A 333 8.85 6.11 -27.29
N ALA A 334 8.46 7.24 -27.88
CA ALA A 334 7.06 7.55 -28.14
C ALA A 334 6.40 6.54 -29.07
N THR A 335 7.13 6.05 -30.08
CA THR A 335 6.61 5.04 -31.00
C THR A 335 6.36 3.70 -30.28
N LEU A 336 7.26 3.30 -29.39
CA LEU A 336 7.11 2.08 -28.58
C LEU A 336 6.02 2.21 -27.51
N PHE A 337 5.87 3.38 -26.88
CA PHE A 337 4.75 3.63 -25.97
C PHE A 337 3.40 3.61 -26.70
N CYS A 338 3.31 4.17 -27.91
CA CYS A 338 2.10 4.01 -28.73
C CYS A 338 1.85 2.53 -29.07
N LYS A 339 2.89 1.76 -29.37
CA LYS A 339 2.77 0.33 -29.62
C LYS A 339 2.29 -0.43 -28.39
N GLN A 340 2.78 -0.09 -27.19
CA GLN A 340 2.30 -0.61 -25.92
C GLN A 340 0.79 -0.38 -25.76
N ALA A 341 0.32 0.84 -26.01
CA ALA A 341 -1.10 1.20 -25.93
C ALA A 341 -1.96 0.42 -26.93
N ASP A 342 -1.52 0.34 -28.19
CA ASP A 342 -2.25 -0.37 -29.24
C ASP A 342 -2.32 -1.87 -28.94
N THR A 343 -1.23 -2.48 -28.44
CA THR A 343 -1.22 -3.89 -28.00
C THR A 343 -2.10 -4.13 -26.77
N ALA A 344 -2.21 -3.17 -25.85
CA ALA A 344 -3.13 -3.27 -24.73
C ALA A 344 -4.60 -3.30 -25.19
N LEU A 345 -4.97 -2.45 -26.16
CA LEU A 345 -6.30 -2.48 -26.78
C LEU A 345 -6.58 -3.80 -27.49
N GLU A 346 -5.64 -4.26 -28.32
CA GLU A 346 -5.74 -5.51 -29.09
C GLU A 346 -6.02 -6.73 -28.20
N HIS A 347 -5.52 -6.70 -26.96
CA HIS A 347 -5.64 -7.81 -26.01
C HIS A 347 -6.67 -7.59 -24.89
N GLY A 348 -7.49 -6.55 -24.97
CA GLY A 348 -8.60 -6.33 -24.04
C GLY A 348 -8.20 -5.74 -22.68
N TYR A 349 -7.15 -4.91 -22.63
CA TYR A 349 -6.72 -4.18 -21.44
C TYR A 349 -7.02 -2.67 -21.59
N PRO A 350 -8.29 -2.23 -21.57
CA PRO A 350 -8.69 -0.85 -21.89
C PRO A 350 -8.16 0.21 -20.90
N GLN A 351 -7.69 -0.21 -19.72
CA GLN A 351 -7.18 0.69 -18.69
C GLN A 351 -5.73 1.15 -18.90
N GLN A 352 -4.92 0.37 -19.62
CA GLN A 352 -3.49 0.64 -19.78
C GLN A 352 -3.11 1.63 -20.91
N PRO A 353 -3.87 1.76 -22.03
CA PRO A 353 -3.54 2.64 -23.15
C PRO A 353 -3.37 4.11 -22.77
N LEU A 354 -4.19 4.62 -21.83
CA LEU A 354 -4.15 6.03 -21.42
C LEU A 354 -2.78 6.40 -20.87
N THR A 355 -2.26 5.62 -19.92
CA THR A 355 -0.92 5.84 -19.35
C THR A 355 0.17 5.71 -20.41
N ALA A 356 0.07 4.71 -21.29
CA ALA A 356 1.06 4.52 -22.36
C ALA A 356 1.08 5.70 -23.35
N TRP A 357 -0.06 6.18 -23.84
CA TRP A 357 -0.10 7.38 -24.69
C TRP A 357 0.35 8.64 -23.96
N TRP A 358 0.01 8.77 -22.67
CA TRP A 358 0.48 9.86 -21.82
C TRP A 358 2.01 9.89 -21.74
N MET A 359 2.66 8.75 -21.52
CA MET A 359 4.11 8.62 -21.58
C MET A 359 4.64 8.94 -22.99
N ALA A 360 3.97 8.45 -24.04
CA ALA A 360 4.37 8.67 -25.43
C ALA A 360 4.44 10.16 -25.80
N TYR A 361 3.36 10.90 -25.59
CA TYR A 361 3.33 12.31 -26.00
C TYR A 361 4.24 13.17 -25.11
N ASN A 362 4.40 12.82 -23.82
CA ASN A 362 5.30 13.56 -22.93
C ASN A 362 6.77 13.40 -23.35
N ALA A 363 7.16 12.24 -23.87
CA ALA A 363 8.50 12.03 -24.41
C ALA A 363 8.81 12.98 -25.59
N ILE A 364 7.83 13.30 -26.44
CA ILE A 364 8.03 14.10 -27.67
C ILE A 364 7.46 15.52 -27.62
N LYS A 365 6.83 15.94 -26.53
CA LYS A 365 6.14 17.25 -26.40
C LYS A 365 6.96 18.46 -26.85
N LYS A 366 8.29 18.42 -26.64
CA LYS A 366 9.23 19.49 -27.02
C LYS A 366 9.92 19.27 -28.37
N LYS A 367 9.76 18.12 -29.01
CA LYS A 367 10.46 17.73 -30.26
C LYS A 367 9.55 17.72 -31.47
N ASP A 368 8.36 17.12 -31.35
CA ASP A 368 7.41 16.98 -32.46
C ASP A 368 6.02 17.38 -32.01
N LYS A 369 5.67 18.64 -32.26
CA LYS A 369 4.38 19.22 -31.87
C LYS A 369 3.21 18.57 -32.62
N LYS A 370 3.42 18.14 -33.86
CA LYS A 370 2.34 17.54 -34.68
C LYS A 370 1.98 16.17 -34.11
N LYS A 371 2.97 15.30 -33.92
CA LYS A 371 2.77 13.97 -33.36
C LYS A 371 2.30 14.04 -31.90
N TYR A 372 2.80 15.01 -31.11
CA TYR A 372 2.27 15.31 -29.77
C TYR A 372 0.76 15.57 -29.81
N ASN A 373 0.30 16.51 -30.65
CA ASN A 373 -1.12 16.84 -30.75
C ASN A 373 -1.97 15.62 -31.13
N THR A 374 -1.52 14.83 -32.12
CA THR A 374 -2.23 13.63 -32.58
C THR A 374 -2.37 12.58 -31.48
N ILE A 375 -1.33 12.34 -30.68
CA ILE A 375 -1.38 11.35 -29.60
C ILE A 375 -2.29 11.85 -28.47
N VAL A 376 -2.21 13.13 -28.09
CA VAL A 376 -3.07 13.72 -27.05
C VAL A 376 -4.54 13.63 -27.45
N GLU A 377 -4.87 13.98 -28.69
CA GLU A 377 -6.24 13.87 -29.22
C GLU A 377 -6.74 12.43 -29.19
N LYS A 378 -5.94 11.47 -29.68
CA LYS A 378 -6.29 10.03 -29.64
C LYS A 378 -6.55 9.56 -28.22
N ALA A 379 -5.69 9.94 -27.27
CA ALA A 379 -5.81 9.54 -25.88
C ALA A 379 -7.06 10.14 -25.22
N TYR A 380 -7.36 11.41 -25.48
CA TYR A 380 -8.56 12.07 -24.97
C TYR A 380 -9.84 11.42 -25.52
N GLN A 381 -9.93 11.22 -26.84
CA GLN A 381 -11.10 10.63 -27.49
C GLN A 381 -11.40 9.21 -26.98
N PHE A 382 -10.36 8.41 -26.72
CA PHE A 382 -10.53 7.10 -26.12
C PHE A 382 -10.98 7.19 -24.65
N GLY A 383 -10.33 8.06 -23.86
CA GLY A 383 -10.61 8.23 -22.45
C GLY A 383 -12.02 8.77 -22.18
N SER A 384 -12.52 9.70 -23.00
CA SER A 384 -13.86 10.28 -22.84
C SER A 384 -15.01 9.30 -23.12
N GLN A 385 -14.71 8.10 -23.62
CA GLN A 385 -15.68 7.02 -23.85
C GLN A 385 -15.67 5.96 -22.74
N GLN A 386 -14.81 6.09 -21.72
CA GLN A 386 -14.74 5.14 -20.61
C GLN A 386 -15.66 5.56 -19.45
N GLU A 387 -15.99 4.60 -18.58
CA GLU A 387 -16.76 4.84 -17.35
C GLU A 387 -16.05 5.82 -16.40
N ILE A 388 -16.81 6.68 -15.71
CA ILE A 388 -16.26 7.76 -14.87
C ILE A 388 -15.44 7.19 -13.70
N GLU A 389 -15.93 6.16 -13.02
CA GLU A 389 -15.27 5.53 -11.88
C GLU A 389 -13.92 4.93 -12.27
N THR A 390 -13.81 4.47 -13.52
CA THR A 390 -12.56 3.99 -14.09
C THR A 390 -11.56 5.15 -14.19
N LEU A 391 -11.98 6.28 -14.77
CA LEU A 391 -11.10 7.38 -15.13
C LEU A 391 -10.45 8.08 -13.93
N GLN A 392 -11.14 8.09 -12.77
CA GLN A 392 -10.64 8.65 -11.51
C GLN A 392 -9.33 8.02 -11.03
N SER A 393 -9.03 6.79 -11.47
CA SER A 393 -7.80 6.08 -11.15
C SER A 393 -6.69 6.21 -12.20
N THR A 394 -6.90 7.00 -13.26
CA THR A 394 -6.02 7.08 -14.44
C THR A 394 -5.35 8.45 -14.58
N CYS A 395 -4.51 8.62 -15.62
CA CYS A 395 -3.93 9.90 -16.00
C CYS A 395 -4.87 10.80 -16.83
N MET A 396 -6.18 10.51 -16.89
CA MET A 396 -7.13 11.23 -17.74
C MET A 396 -7.15 12.74 -17.49
N THR A 397 -7.03 13.17 -16.24
CA THR A 397 -6.99 14.59 -15.87
C THR A 397 -5.84 15.35 -16.54
N PHE A 398 -4.67 14.71 -16.67
CA PHE A 398 -3.53 15.31 -17.37
C PHE A 398 -3.74 15.33 -18.89
N ILE A 399 -4.32 14.27 -19.45
CA ILE A 399 -4.64 14.16 -20.87
C ILE A 399 -5.66 15.24 -21.26
N ALA A 400 -6.74 15.38 -20.49
CA ALA A 400 -7.76 16.41 -20.69
C ALA A 400 -7.18 17.82 -20.59
N ALA A 401 -6.32 18.10 -19.61
CA ALA A 401 -5.64 19.39 -19.51
C ALA A 401 -4.75 19.68 -20.73
N ASP A 402 -4.00 18.68 -21.22
CA ASP A 402 -3.15 18.84 -22.39
C ASP A 402 -3.98 19.03 -23.67
N TYR A 403 -5.11 18.33 -23.82
CA TYR A 403 -6.01 18.48 -24.98
C TYR A 403 -6.75 19.83 -24.96
N TYR A 404 -7.24 20.26 -23.79
CA TYR A 404 -7.81 21.59 -23.57
C TYR A 404 -6.84 22.68 -24.04
N ASN A 405 -5.57 22.60 -23.61
CA ASN A 405 -4.54 23.57 -24.00
C ASN A 405 -4.23 23.58 -25.51
N ILE A 406 -4.48 22.48 -26.22
CA ILE A 406 -4.35 22.43 -27.68
C ILE A 406 -5.52 23.17 -28.33
N LEU A 407 -6.74 22.89 -27.89
CA LEU A 407 -7.97 23.48 -28.44
C LEU A 407 -8.08 24.97 -28.14
N ASP A 408 -7.68 25.40 -26.94
CA ASP A 408 -7.65 26.80 -26.55
C ASP A 408 -6.72 27.61 -27.47
N LYS A 409 -5.54 27.08 -27.78
CA LYS A 409 -4.62 27.67 -28.76
C LYS A 409 -5.17 27.69 -30.20
N GLN A 410 -6.15 26.84 -30.49
CA GLN A 410 -6.87 26.81 -31.77
C GLN A 410 -8.15 27.66 -31.74
N ASN A 411 -8.41 28.39 -30.64
CA ASN A 411 -9.63 29.16 -30.40
C ASN A 411 -10.93 28.32 -30.46
N ASN A 412 -10.87 27.02 -30.18
CA ASN A 412 -12.03 26.13 -30.15
C ASN A 412 -12.72 26.15 -28.77
N THR A 413 -13.29 27.31 -28.43
CA THR A 413 -13.89 27.56 -27.11
C THR A 413 -15.10 26.68 -26.80
N ALA A 414 -15.84 26.23 -27.82
CA ALA A 414 -16.96 25.32 -27.64
C ALA A 414 -16.50 23.96 -27.09
N HIS A 415 -15.47 23.37 -27.72
CA HIS A 415 -14.96 22.07 -27.30
C HIS A 415 -14.21 22.14 -25.95
N CYS A 416 -13.56 23.27 -25.65
CA CYS A 416 -13.00 23.52 -24.31
C CYS A 416 -14.08 23.46 -23.21
N LYS A 417 -15.30 23.96 -23.46
CA LYS A 417 -16.42 23.89 -22.49
C LYS A 417 -16.95 22.46 -22.31
N GLU A 418 -16.92 21.66 -23.37
CA GLU A 418 -17.29 20.23 -23.29
C GLU A 418 -16.30 19.46 -22.41
N ILE A 419 -14.99 19.73 -22.56
CA ILE A 419 -13.95 19.16 -21.68
C ILE A 419 -14.16 19.58 -20.23
N ASP A 420 -14.44 20.86 -19.99
CA ASP A 420 -14.68 21.36 -18.62
C ASP A 420 -15.88 20.64 -17.99
N THR A 421 -17.02 20.53 -18.70
CA THR A 421 -18.21 19.83 -18.21
C THR A 421 -17.91 18.37 -17.86
N PHE A 422 -17.20 17.67 -18.76
CA PHE A 422 -16.82 16.28 -18.56
C PHE A 422 -15.90 16.12 -17.34
N MET A 423 -14.84 16.91 -17.25
CA MET A 423 -13.87 16.79 -16.17
C MET A 423 -14.39 17.24 -14.80
N ILE A 424 -15.39 18.14 -14.75
CA ILE A 424 -16.10 18.46 -13.50
C ILE A 424 -16.81 17.21 -12.94
N THR A 425 -17.33 16.36 -13.82
CA THR A 425 -18.00 15.12 -13.41
C THR A 425 -16.98 14.07 -12.96
N VAL A 426 -15.79 14.04 -13.56
CA VAL A 426 -14.73 13.06 -13.23
C VAL A 426 -13.97 13.45 -11.95
N ASP A 427 -13.46 14.69 -11.87
CA ASP A 427 -12.49 15.14 -10.86
C ASP A 427 -12.93 16.39 -10.06
N GLY A 428 -14.14 16.90 -10.30
CA GLY A 428 -14.71 18.06 -9.60
C GLY A 428 -14.35 19.42 -10.20
N GLU A 429 -14.91 20.49 -9.62
CA GLU A 429 -14.82 21.85 -10.14
C GLU A 429 -13.38 22.39 -10.24
N ASP A 430 -12.51 21.97 -9.32
CA ASP A 430 -11.13 22.44 -9.20
C ASP A 430 -10.11 21.64 -10.02
N TRP A 431 -10.55 20.73 -10.90
CA TRP A 431 -9.68 19.77 -11.60
C TRP A 431 -8.47 20.42 -12.28
N ARG A 432 -8.63 21.59 -12.90
CA ARG A 432 -7.52 22.34 -13.55
C ARG A 432 -6.47 22.83 -12.56
N SER A 433 -6.92 23.36 -11.42
CA SER A 433 -6.03 23.85 -10.35
C SER A 433 -5.26 22.67 -9.71
N GLN A 434 -5.95 21.54 -9.53
CA GLN A 434 -5.33 20.31 -9.04
C GLN A 434 -4.25 19.78 -9.99
N VAL A 435 -4.50 19.77 -11.31
CA VAL A 435 -3.49 19.36 -12.31
C VAL A 435 -2.25 20.23 -12.23
N GLU A 436 -2.41 21.54 -12.14
CA GLU A 436 -1.27 22.46 -12.08
C GLU A 436 -0.47 22.30 -10.78
N THR A 437 -1.16 22.06 -9.66
CA THR A 437 -0.53 21.74 -8.38
C THR A 437 0.28 20.45 -8.47
N LYS A 438 -0.32 19.37 -9.00
CA LYS A 438 0.37 18.08 -9.23
C LYS A 438 1.58 18.24 -10.16
N ARG A 439 1.49 19.05 -11.22
CA ARG A 439 2.62 19.37 -12.11
C ARG A 439 3.78 20.05 -11.39
N LYS A 440 3.49 21.07 -10.57
CA LYS A 440 4.51 21.76 -9.76
C LYS A 440 5.17 20.82 -8.76
N GLU A 441 4.41 19.90 -8.15
CA GLU A 441 4.98 18.90 -7.26
C GLU A 441 5.90 17.92 -7.98
N MET A 442 5.54 17.47 -9.19
CA MET A 442 6.40 16.62 -10.03
C MET A 442 7.74 17.30 -10.34
N GLU A 443 7.71 18.58 -10.70
CA GLU A 443 8.91 19.36 -10.98
C GLU A 443 9.79 19.56 -9.72
N LYS A 444 9.18 19.88 -8.57
CA LYS A 444 9.89 20.10 -7.30
C LYS A 444 10.63 18.87 -6.80
N ARG A 445 10.01 17.69 -6.89
CA ARG A 445 10.58 16.46 -6.36
C ARG A 445 11.60 15.80 -7.30
N LYS A 446 11.92 16.42 -8.46
CA LYS A 446 12.69 15.80 -9.56
C LYS A 446 12.21 14.38 -9.88
N LEU A 447 10.93 14.10 -9.64
CA LEU A 447 10.36 12.79 -9.90
C LEU A 447 10.28 12.63 -11.42
N SER A 448 10.86 11.55 -11.93
CA SER A 448 10.60 11.17 -13.30
C SER A 448 9.16 10.64 -13.40
N LEU A 449 8.57 10.68 -14.60
CA LEU A 449 7.22 10.14 -14.87
C LEU A 449 7.07 8.67 -14.41
N PHE A 450 8.17 7.94 -14.19
CA PHE A 450 8.20 6.57 -13.67
C PHE A 450 7.86 6.43 -12.17
N ASN A 451 7.92 7.51 -11.39
CA ASN A 451 7.87 7.39 -9.93
C ASN A 451 6.45 7.53 -9.34
N TRP A 452 5.41 7.60 -10.17
CA TRP A 452 4.04 7.94 -9.74
C TRP A 452 2.98 6.89 -10.06
N PHE A 453 3.33 5.91 -10.91
CA PHE A 453 2.52 4.74 -11.26
C PHE A 453 3.41 3.50 -11.21
#